data_AF-A0A935RPN3-F1
#
_entry.id   AF-A0A935RPN3-F1
#
_cell.length_a   1.000
_cell.length_b   1.000
_cell.length_c   1.000
_cell.angle_alpha   90.00
_cell.angle_beta   90.00
_cell.angle_gamma   90.00
#
_symmetry.space_group_name_H-M   'P 1'
#
loop_
_entity.id
_entity.type
_entity.pdbx_description
1 polymer ?
#
loop_
_entity_poly.entity_id
_entity_poly.type
_entity_poly.pdbx_seq_one_letter_code
_entity_poly.pdbx_strand_id
1 'polypeptide(L)'
;MKKYLVVMFAVAFLLAGFLFVDSRGPSAQRITKPTPEKQQVMPEVVVLGKNAKLGRVTFNHLKHNGGEYNAGGPIACIECHHTAQPAADLVSAPPHKTVWPAGRTTTLTAELFAEDPNKAGVAACRDCHARAGTKPKLLDKMPVFEDIGTETVTKLTNQLAFHQACDTCHFQIGFRSGDTKAPKSTNCTTCHIAPKGKR
;
A
#
# COMPACT_ATOMS: atom_id res chain seq x y z
N MET A 1 21.48 78.93 6.32
CA MET A 1 21.21 77.96 7.41
C MET A 1 20.43 76.72 6.98
N LYS A 2 19.38 76.82 6.15
CA LYS A 2 18.57 75.65 5.69
C LYS A 2 19.33 74.57 4.89
N LYS A 3 20.36 74.91 4.13
CA LYS A 3 21.10 73.94 3.28
C LYS A 3 21.99 72.97 4.08
N TYR A 4 22.50 73.38 5.24
CA TYR A 4 23.35 72.53 6.08
C TYR A 4 22.54 71.55 6.93
N LEU A 5 21.28 71.88 7.22
CA LEU A 5 20.37 71.00 7.98
C LEU A 5 19.97 69.77 7.15
N VAL A 6 19.73 69.94 5.84
CA VAL A 6 19.36 68.84 4.92
C VAL A 6 20.53 67.88 4.70
N VAL A 7 21.76 68.41 4.61
CA VAL A 7 22.96 67.58 4.48
C VAL A 7 23.23 66.77 5.74
N MET A 8 23.00 67.34 6.94
CA MET A 8 23.17 66.61 8.20
C MET A 8 22.15 65.48 8.38
N PHE A 9 20.90 65.66 7.95
CA PHE A 9 19.89 64.57 7.99
C PHE A 9 20.19 63.46 6.97
N ALA A 10 20.71 63.78 5.78
CA ALA A 10 21.08 62.79 4.79
C ALA A 10 22.27 61.92 5.23
N VAL A 11 23.27 62.52 5.90
CA VAL A 11 24.44 61.80 6.44
C VAL A 11 24.05 60.92 7.63
N ALA A 12 23.14 61.38 8.51
CA ALA A 12 22.63 60.59 9.63
C ALA A 12 21.82 59.36 9.16
N PHE A 13 21.03 59.48 8.09
CA PHE A 13 20.30 58.34 7.51
C PHE A 13 21.22 57.31 6.85
N LEU A 14 22.31 57.76 6.21
CA LEU A 14 23.31 56.85 5.61
C LEU A 14 24.14 56.12 6.67
N LEU A 15 24.44 56.75 7.81
CA LEU A 15 25.14 56.12 8.94
C LEU A 15 24.22 55.16 9.73
N ALA A 16 22.93 55.48 9.90
CA ALA A 16 21.97 54.59 10.55
C ALA A 16 21.62 53.36 9.68
N GLY A 17 21.62 53.50 8.35
CA GLY A 17 21.40 52.38 7.41
C GLY A 17 22.52 51.33 7.41
N PHE A 18 23.74 51.69 7.83
CA PHE A 18 24.87 50.77 7.90
C PHE A 18 24.89 49.91 9.18
N LEU A 19 24.12 50.27 10.22
CA LEU A 19 24.05 49.49 11.47
C LEU A 19 22.97 48.38 11.46
N PHE A 20 22.22 48.23 10.37
CA PHE A 20 21.22 47.17 10.17
C PHE A 20 21.58 46.19 9.03
N VAL A 21 22.87 46.09 8.68
CA VAL A 21 23.36 44.97 7.86
C VAL A 21 23.48 43.76 8.78
N ASP A 22 22.36 43.03 8.88
CA ASP A 22 22.20 41.75 9.58
C ASP A 22 23.34 40.81 9.15
N SER A 23 24.28 40.53 10.06
CA SER A 23 25.41 39.62 9.89
C SER A 23 24.98 38.15 9.89
N ARG A 24 23.90 37.85 9.16
CA ARG A 24 23.55 36.49 8.77
C ARG A 24 24.49 36.11 7.64
N GLY A 25 25.63 35.54 8.02
CA GLY A 25 26.53 34.87 7.09
C GLY A 25 25.74 33.95 6.15
N PRO A 26 26.25 33.66 4.94
CA PRO A 26 25.58 32.79 4.00
C PRO A 26 25.22 31.50 4.72
N SER A 27 23.93 31.34 5.01
CA SER A 27 23.37 30.09 5.48
C SER A 27 23.56 29.16 4.30
N ALA A 28 24.68 28.46 4.30
CA ALA A 28 24.94 27.36 3.39
C ALA A 28 23.74 26.46 3.58
N GLN A 29 22.82 26.52 2.62
CA GLN A 29 21.75 25.54 2.50
C GLN A 29 22.48 24.22 2.50
N ARG A 30 22.41 23.53 3.64
CA ARG A 30 22.89 22.19 3.78
C ARG A 30 22.05 21.43 2.78
N ILE A 31 22.60 21.21 1.59
CA ILE A 31 22.02 20.34 0.59
C ILE A 31 21.85 19.04 1.35
N THR A 32 20.61 18.76 1.76
CA THR A 32 20.25 17.47 2.29
C THR A 32 20.65 16.51 1.20
N LYS A 33 21.76 15.79 1.43
CA LYS A 33 22.15 14.64 0.64
C LYS A 33 20.86 13.87 0.42
N PRO A 34 20.43 13.58 -0.82
CA PRO A 34 19.21 12.83 -1.04
C PRO A 34 19.31 11.58 -0.17
N THR A 35 18.39 11.44 0.77
CA THR A 35 18.24 10.22 1.56
C THR A 35 18.24 9.09 0.54
N PRO A 36 19.16 8.10 0.62
CA PRO A 36 19.14 6.99 -0.31
C PRO A 36 17.72 6.43 -0.28
N GLU A 37 17.04 6.50 -1.43
CA GLU A 37 15.68 6.00 -1.59
C GLU A 37 15.69 4.57 -1.08
N LYS A 38 14.96 4.31 0.00
CA LYS A 38 14.99 3.03 0.68
C LYS A 38 14.46 2.01 -0.32
N GLN A 39 15.36 1.24 -0.94
CA GLN A 39 15.01 0.25 -1.96
C GLN A 39 13.83 -0.58 -1.44
N GLN A 40 12.71 -0.48 -2.14
CA GLN A 40 11.49 -1.13 -1.71
C GLN A 40 11.63 -2.62 -1.98
N VAL A 41 12.03 -3.36 -0.94
CA VAL A 41 12.11 -4.82 -0.98
C VAL A 41 10.76 -5.44 -0.65
N MET A 42 10.52 -6.65 -1.16
CA MET A 42 9.33 -7.42 -0.82
C MET A 42 9.35 -7.72 0.69
N PRO A 43 8.34 -7.29 1.45
CA PRO A 43 8.33 -7.45 2.89
C PRO A 43 8.15 -8.93 3.25
N GLU A 44 8.97 -9.49 4.13
CA GLU A 44 8.78 -10.87 4.57
C GLU A 44 7.43 -11.05 5.28
N VAL A 45 7.19 -10.24 6.32
CA VAL A 45 5.95 -10.30 7.10
C VAL A 45 5.23 -8.98 7.03
N VAL A 46 3.96 -9.02 6.65
CA VAL A 46 3.07 -7.86 6.54
C VAL A 46 2.01 -7.93 7.63
N VAL A 47 1.73 -6.81 8.30
CA VAL A 47 0.60 -6.69 9.22
C VAL A 47 -0.64 -6.25 8.44
N LEU A 48 -1.51 -7.18 8.10
CA LEU A 48 -2.73 -6.91 7.31
C LEU A 48 -3.81 -6.21 8.15
N GLY A 49 -3.91 -6.58 9.43
CA GLY A 49 -4.96 -6.10 10.33
C GLY A 49 -4.46 -5.90 11.75
N LYS A 50 -3.80 -4.77 12.04
CA LYS A 50 -3.32 -4.43 13.40
C LYS A 50 -4.46 -4.36 14.43
N ASN A 51 -5.60 -3.81 14.01
CA ASN A 51 -6.75 -3.52 14.87
C ASN A 51 -7.97 -4.36 14.47
N ALA A 52 -7.76 -5.56 13.92
CA ALA A 52 -8.87 -6.46 13.60
C ALA A 52 -9.54 -6.94 14.90
N LYS A 53 -10.86 -7.11 14.85
CA LYS A 53 -11.70 -7.38 16.04
C LYS A 53 -11.24 -8.60 16.83
N LEU A 54 -10.82 -9.66 16.14
CA LEU A 54 -10.41 -10.94 16.75
C LEU A 54 -8.91 -11.00 17.10
N GLY A 55 -8.15 -9.93 16.85
CA GLY A 55 -6.71 -9.91 17.06
C GLY A 55 -5.94 -9.56 15.80
N ARG A 56 -4.63 -9.37 15.96
CA ARG A 56 -3.73 -8.94 14.90
C ARG A 56 -3.59 -10.03 13.85
N VAL A 57 -3.68 -9.65 12.58
CA VAL A 57 -3.39 -10.53 11.45
C VAL A 57 -2.03 -10.18 10.86
N THR A 58 -1.16 -11.18 10.74
CA THR A 58 0.14 -11.11 10.07
C THR A 58 0.20 -12.12 8.94
N PHE A 59 0.86 -11.75 7.85
CA PHE A 59 0.99 -12.57 6.65
C PHE A 59 2.46 -12.67 6.27
N ASN A 60 2.98 -13.89 6.12
CA ASN A 60 4.35 -14.08 5.63
C ASN A 60 4.33 -14.12 4.10
N HIS A 61 4.58 -12.99 3.47
CA HIS A 61 4.51 -12.80 2.02
C HIS A 61 5.56 -13.61 1.27
N LEU A 62 6.80 -13.65 1.77
CA LEU A 62 7.88 -14.40 1.12
C LEU A 62 7.61 -15.90 1.11
N LYS A 63 7.03 -16.46 2.18
CA LYS A 63 6.72 -17.89 2.23
C LYS A 63 5.54 -18.29 1.35
N HIS A 64 4.56 -17.40 1.19
CA HIS A 64 3.45 -17.63 0.25
C HIS A 64 3.93 -17.53 -1.20
N ASN A 65 4.65 -16.47 -1.55
CA ASN A 65 5.18 -16.29 -2.89
C ASN A 65 6.27 -17.34 -3.23
N GLY A 66 7.13 -17.70 -2.28
CA GLY A 66 8.20 -18.68 -2.46
C GLY A 66 7.76 -20.15 -2.49
N GLY A 67 6.46 -20.44 -2.29
CA GLY A 67 5.91 -21.78 -2.42
C GLY A 67 6.07 -22.69 -1.19
N GLU A 68 6.58 -22.19 -0.07
CA GLU A 68 6.75 -23.00 1.17
C GLU A 68 5.42 -23.63 1.63
N TYR A 69 4.31 -22.94 1.39
CA TYR A 69 2.97 -23.35 1.82
C TYR A 69 2.08 -23.91 0.70
N ASN A 70 2.62 -24.10 -0.51
CA ASN A 70 1.84 -24.58 -1.66
C ASN A 70 2.51 -25.78 -2.34
N ALA A 71 1.81 -26.93 -2.34
CA ALA A 71 2.26 -28.13 -3.04
C ALA A 71 2.34 -27.95 -4.58
N GLY A 72 1.64 -26.95 -5.13
CA GLY A 72 1.65 -26.59 -6.55
C GLY A 72 2.76 -25.63 -6.97
N GLY A 73 3.67 -25.23 -6.06
CA GLY A 73 4.76 -24.30 -6.33
C GLY A 73 4.50 -22.84 -5.93
N PRO A 74 5.39 -21.91 -6.29
CA PRO A 74 5.27 -20.48 -6.01
C PRO A 74 3.90 -19.89 -6.39
N ILE A 75 3.32 -19.06 -5.51
CA ILE A 75 2.09 -18.30 -5.81
C ILE A 75 2.47 -17.10 -6.67
N ALA A 76 1.88 -16.98 -7.86
CA ALA A 76 2.15 -15.86 -8.75
C ALA A 76 1.66 -14.54 -8.14
N CYS A 77 2.38 -13.44 -8.41
CA CYS A 77 2.09 -12.14 -7.79
C CYS A 77 0.64 -11.68 -8.03
N ILE A 78 0.12 -11.95 -9.23
CA ILE A 78 -1.24 -11.58 -9.65
C ILE A 78 -2.34 -12.45 -9.04
N GLU A 79 -2.03 -13.57 -8.38
CA GLU A 79 -3.04 -14.33 -7.64
C GLU A 79 -3.52 -13.55 -6.40
N CYS A 80 -2.68 -12.66 -5.86
CA CYS A 80 -3.04 -11.75 -4.76
C CYS A 80 -3.19 -10.30 -5.24
N HIS A 81 -2.24 -9.80 -6.04
CA HIS A 81 -2.28 -8.47 -6.65
C HIS A 81 -3.02 -8.51 -8.00
N HIS A 82 -4.27 -8.99 -7.97
CA HIS A 82 -5.05 -9.33 -9.16
C HIS A 82 -5.34 -8.15 -10.12
N THR A 83 -5.22 -6.90 -9.67
CA THR A 83 -5.36 -5.71 -10.52
C THR A 83 -4.08 -5.37 -11.28
N ALA A 84 -2.96 -6.00 -10.93
CA ALA A 84 -1.62 -5.69 -11.44
C ALA A 84 -1.31 -6.47 -12.72
N GLN A 85 -2.25 -6.48 -13.66
CA GLN A 85 -2.14 -7.12 -14.96
C GLN A 85 -2.89 -6.32 -16.05
N PRO A 86 -2.60 -6.55 -17.34
CA PRO A 86 -3.29 -5.89 -18.46
C PRO A 86 -4.81 -6.10 -18.43
N ALA A 87 -5.55 -5.14 -18.99
CA ALA A 87 -7.01 -5.22 -19.06
C ALA A 87 -7.50 -6.46 -19.83
N ALA A 88 -6.78 -6.86 -20.88
CA ALA A 88 -7.09 -8.04 -21.69
C ALA A 88 -7.11 -9.33 -20.86
N ASP A 89 -6.26 -9.41 -19.83
CA ASP A 89 -6.09 -10.61 -19.00
C ASP A 89 -7.12 -10.71 -17.88
N LEU A 90 -7.82 -9.61 -17.56
CA LEU A 90 -8.89 -9.61 -16.56
C LEU A 90 -10.21 -10.21 -17.05
N VAL A 91 -10.43 -10.23 -18.37
CA VAL A 91 -11.67 -10.72 -18.98
C VAL A 91 -11.91 -12.20 -18.68
N SER A 92 -10.82 -12.98 -18.52
CA SER A 92 -10.86 -14.40 -18.18
C SER A 92 -11.04 -14.67 -16.68
N ALA A 93 -11.03 -13.63 -15.83
CA ALA A 93 -11.16 -13.74 -14.38
C ALA A 93 -12.29 -12.86 -13.79
N PRO A 94 -13.58 -13.04 -14.18
CA PRO A 94 -14.69 -12.38 -13.50
C PRO A 94 -14.68 -12.69 -11.98
N PRO A 95 -15.02 -11.73 -11.10
CA PRO A 95 -15.54 -10.39 -11.37
C PRO A 95 -14.46 -9.30 -11.49
N HIS A 96 -13.19 -9.65 -11.67
CA HIS A 96 -12.10 -8.67 -11.71
C HIS A 96 -12.22 -7.76 -12.95
N LYS A 97 -12.49 -6.48 -12.73
CA LYS A 97 -12.65 -5.47 -13.80
C LYS A 97 -11.70 -4.29 -13.68
N THR A 98 -10.91 -4.25 -12.61
CA THR A 98 -10.05 -3.11 -12.27
C THR A 98 -8.61 -3.41 -12.62
N VAL A 99 -8.02 -2.56 -13.45
CA VAL A 99 -6.58 -2.53 -13.71
C VAL A 99 -5.95 -1.43 -12.88
N TRP A 100 -4.84 -1.73 -12.23
CA TRP A 100 -4.04 -0.73 -11.53
C TRP A 100 -2.54 -0.94 -11.78
N PRO A 101 -1.75 0.11 -12.09
CA PRO A 101 -2.20 1.46 -12.40
C PRO A 101 -3.02 1.50 -13.70
N ALA A 102 -3.81 2.56 -13.91
CA ALA A 102 -4.57 2.72 -15.14
C ALA A 102 -3.64 2.68 -16.37
N GLY A 103 -4.05 1.99 -17.44
CA GLY A 103 -3.26 1.85 -18.67
C GLY A 103 -2.08 0.86 -18.58
N ARG A 104 -2.01 0.05 -17.52
CA ARG A 104 -0.98 -0.99 -17.36
C ARG A 104 -0.96 -1.97 -18.55
N THR A 105 0.25 -2.18 -19.08
CA THR A 105 0.53 -3.10 -20.20
C THR A 105 1.34 -4.33 -19.78
N THR A 106 1.72 -4.43 -18.51
CA THR A 106 2.56 -5.51 -17.99
C THR A 106 1.89 -6.26 -16.84
N THR A 107 2.12 -7.56 -16.80
CA THR A 107 1.72 -8.42 -15.68
C THR A 107 2.76 -8.34 -14.59
N LEU A 108 2.33 -8.17 -13.34
CA LEU A 108 3.23 -8.14 -12.20
C LEU A 108 3.90 -9.50 -12.00
N THR A 109 5.23 -9.49 -12.00
CA THR A 109 6.07 -10.65 -11.65
C THR A 109 7.08 -10.27 -10.57
N ALA A 110 7.74 -11.28 -10.00
CA ALA A 110 8.79 -11.04 -9.01
C ALA A 110 10.00 -10.32 -9.65
N GLU A 111 10.31 -10.62 -10.90
CA GLU A 111 11.38 -10.01 -11.69
C GLU A 111 11.09 -8.53 -11.96
N LEU A 112 9.87 -8.21 -12.41
CA LEU A 112 9.46 -6.82 -12.63
C LEU A 112 9.52 -6.00 -11.34
N PHE A 113 9.12 -6.59 -10.21
CA PHE A 113 9.23 -5.95 -8.91
C PHE A 113 10.68 -5.77 -8.47
N ALA A 114 11.55 -6.76 -8.70
CA ALA A 114 12.97 -6.67 -8.34
C ALA A 114 13.72 -5.62 -9.16
N GLU A 115 13.35 -5.42 -10.43
CA GLU A 115 13.93 -4.42 -11.32
C GLU A 115 13.54 -2.99 -10.89
N ASP A 116 12.25 -2.73 -10.70
CA ASP A 116 11.75 -1.40 -10.33
C ASP A 116 10.46 -1.52 -9.49
N PRO A 117 10.57 -1.61 -8.15
CA PRO A 117 9.43 -1.76 -7.25
C PRO A 117 8.38 -0.64 -7.39
N ASN A 118 8.83 0.56 -7.73
CA ASN A 118 7.98 1.74 -7.87
C ASN A 118 7.15 1.62 -9.17
N LYS A 119 7.79 1.30 -10.29
CA LYS A 119 7.10 1.08 -11.58
C LYS A 119 6.28 -0.21 -11.62
N ALA A 120 6.65 -1.20 -10.82
CA ALA A 120 5.85 -2.40 -10.64
C ALA A 120 4.44 -2.10 -10.10
N GLY A 121 4.17 -0.89 -9.59
CA GLY A 121 2.80 -0.39 -9.43
C GLY A 121 1.93 -1.29 -8.55
N VAL A 122 2.52 -1.83 -7.48
CA VAL A 122 1.86 -2.74 -6.55
C VAL A 122 1.01 -1.94 -5.57
N ALA A 123 -0.29 -2.24 -5.51
CA ALA A 123 -1.21 -1.62 -4.54
C ALA A 123 -1.48 -2.58 -3.38
N ALA A 124 -1.59 -2.05 -2.16
CA ALA A 124 -2.09 -2.82 -1.03
C ALA A 124 -3.61 -3.04 -1.19
N CYS A 125 -4.14 -4.18 -0.76
CA CYS A 125 -5.58 -4.47 -0.88
C CYS A 125 -6.45 -3.33 -0.32
N ARG A 126 -6.01 -2.74 0.80
CA ARG A 126 -6.73 -1.66 1.49
C ARG A 126 -6.79 -0.33 0.74
N ASP A 127 -5.90 -0.14 -0.23
CA ASP A 127 -5.88 1.07 -1.04
C ASP A 127 -7.08 1.10 -2.02
N CYS A 128 -7.55 -0.07 -2.47
CA CYS A 128 -8.75 -0.24 -3.30
C CYS A 128 -9.98 -0.72 -2.50
N HIS A 129 -9.78 -1.64 -1.56
CA HIS A 129 -10.81 -2.19 -0.69
C HIS A 129 -10.75 -1.50 0.68
N ALA A 130 -11.43 -0.38 0.84
CA ALA A 130 -11.38 0.34 2.11
C ALA A 130 -12.17 -0.38 3.23
N ARG A 131 -12.05 0.12 4.46
CA ARG A 131 -12.93 -0.33 5.55
C ARG A 131 -14.38 0.07 5.25
N ALA A 132 -15.35 -0.69 5.76
CA ALA A 132 -16.76 -0.31 5.74
C ALA A 132 -16.94 1.15 6.22
N GLY A 133 -17.70 1.94 5.46
CA GLY A 133 -17.94 3.36 5.73
C GLY A 133 -16.79 4.30 5.37
N THR A 134 -15.71 3.83 4.75
CA THR A 134 -14.58 4.67 4.31
C THR A 134 -14.41 4.65 2.80
N LYS A 135 -13.89 5.75 2.23
CA LYS A 135 -13.58 5.84 0.80
C LYS A 135 -12.25 5.14 0.51
N PRO A 136 -12.14 4.36 -0.59
CA PRO A 136 -10.85 3.86 -1.06
C PRO A 136 -9.87 4.99 -1.38
N LYS A 137 -8.57 4.67 -1.26
CA LYS A 137 -7.50 5.62 -1.58
C LYS A 137 -7.33 5.77 -3.09
N LEU A 138 -7.43 4.66 -3.83
CA LEU A 138 -7.10 4.62 -5.26
C LEU A 138 -8.33 4.57 -6.17
N LEU A 139 -9.53 4.40 -5.61
CA LEU A 139 -10.77 4.28 -6.37
C LEU A 139 -11.80 5.32 -5.89
N ASP A 140 -12.68 5.74 -6.80
CA ASP A 140 -13.74 6.69 -6.49
C ASP A 140 -14.80 6.11 -5.56
N LYS A 141 -15.11 4.81 -5.73
CA LYS A 141 -16.10 4.08 -4.95
C LYS A 141 -15.58 2.70 -4.56
N MET A 142 -16.15 2.15 -3.51
CA MET A 142 -15.89 0.76 -3.10
C MET A 142 -16.22 -0.19 -4.26
N PRO A 143 -15.35 -1.16 -4.59
CA PRO A 143 -15.69 -2.23 -5.52
C PRO A 143 -16.93 -2.99 -5.06
N VAL A 144 -17.73 -3.44 -6.02
CA VAL A 144 -18.91 -4.28 -5.79
C VAL A 144 -18.85 -5.51 -6.69
N PHE A 145 -19.39 -6.63 -6.21
CA PHE A 145 -19.76 -7.75 -7.07
C PHE A 145 -21.27 -7.96 -6.98
N GLU A 146 -21.84 -8.44 -8.07
CA GLU A 146 -23.25 -8.83 -8.14
C GLU A 146 -23.31 -10.34 -8.09
N ASP A 147 -24.09 -10.87 -7.16
CA ASP A 147 -24.33 -12.30 -7.05
C ASP A 147 -25.21 -12.76 -8.23
N ILE A 148 -24.66 -13.64 -9.06
CA ILE A 148 -25.33 -14.16 -10.25
C ILE A 148 -26.63 -14.84 -9.81
N GLY A 149 -27.76 -14.34 -10.33
CA GLY A 149 -29.08 -14.93 -10.09
C GLY A 149 -29.82 -14.42 -8.85
N THR A 150 -29.26 -13.47 -8.08
CA THR A 150 -29.94 -12.93 -6.88
C THR A 150 -30.10 -11.41 -6.86
N GLU A 151 -29.62 -10.70 -7.90
CA GLU A 151 -29.55 -9.23 -7.98
C GLU A 151 -28.84 -8.56 -6.78
N THR A 152 -28.20 -9.35 -5.92
CA THR A 152 -27.61 -8.86 -4.68
C THR A 152 -26.28 -8.20 -4.98
N VAL A 153 -26.15 -6.92 -4.63
CA VAL A 153 -24.91 -6.14 -4.80
C VAL A 153 -24.13 -6.13 -3.49
N THR A 154 -22.97 -6.80 -3.48
CA THR A 154 -22.10 -6.88 -2.31
C THR A 154 -20.90 -5.95 -2.45
N LYS A 155 -20.68 -5.08 -1.44
CA LYS A 155 -19.51 -4.19 -1.37
C LYS A 155 -18.28 -4.96 -0.87
N LEU A 156 -17.21 -5.00 -1.66
CA LEU A 156 -15.93 -5.60 -1.27
C LEU A 156 -15.11 -4.65 -0.39
N THR A 157 -15.46 -4.59 0.89
CA THR A 157 -14.60 -3.95 1.90
C THR A 157 -13.29 -4.72 2.09
N ASN A 158 -12.29 -4.11 2.75
CA ASN A 158 -11.04 -4.82 3.09
C ASN A 158 -11.29 -6.14 3.80
N GLN A 159 -12.24 -6.16 4.75
CA GLN A 159 -12.55 -7.37 5.50
C GLN A 159 -13.01 -8.46 4.55
N LEU A 160 -13.97 -8.17 3.67
CA LEU A 160 -14.49 -9.17 2.76
C LEU A 160 -13.43 -9.62 1.74
N ALA A 161 -12.68 -8.68 1.16
CA ALA A 161 -11.64 -8.97 0.19
C ALA A 161 -10.53 -9.86 0.77
N PHE A 162 -10.06 -9.59 2.00
CA PHE A 162 -9.07 -10.44 2.65
C PHE A 162 -9.59 -11.85 2.92
N HIS A 163 -10.81 -11.99 3.47
CA HIS A 163 -11.37 -13.32 3.73
C HIS A 163 -11.60 -14.08 2.42
N GLN A 164 -12.20 -13.48 1.40
CA GLN A 164 -12.42 -14.15 0.11
C GLN A 164 -11.10 -14.62 -0.52
N ALA A 165 -10.08 -13.77 -0.57
CA ALA A 165 -8.80 -14.10 -1.18
C ALA A 165 -8.07 -15.22 -0.40
N CYS A 166 -7.96 -15.08 0.93
CA CYS A 166 -7.26 -16.06 1.76
C CYS A 166 -8.02 -17.38 1.85
N ASP A 167 -9.33 -17.31 2.12
CA ASP A 167 -10.16 -18.51 2.35
C ASP A 167 -10.29 -19.33 1.07
N THR A 168 -10.40 -18.70 -0.11
CA THR A 168 -10.51 -19.45 -1.38
C THR A 168 -9.28 -20.31 -1.61
N CYS A 169 -8.08 -19.75 -1.50
CA CYS A 169 -6.84 -20.50 -1.72
C CYS A 169 -6.66 -21.59 -0.64
N HIS A 170 -6.85 -21.24 0.65
CA HIS A 170 -6.72 -22.23 1.72
C HIS A 170 -7.75 -23.36 1.62
N PHE A 171 -8.97 -23.05 1.22
CA PHE A 171 -10.02 -24.04 0.97
C PHE A 171 -9.60 -24.97 -0.17
N GLN A 172 -9.18 -24.43 -1.32
CA GLN A 172 -8.71 -25.25 -2.45
C GLN A 172 -7.56 -26.18 -2.05
N ILE A 173 -6.62 -25.71 -1.23
CA ILE A 173 -5.54 -26.55 -0.69
C ILE A 173 -6.12 -27.67 0.18
N GLY A 174 -7.06 -27.37 1.06
CA GLY A 174 -7.75 -28.36 1.89
C GLY A 174 -8.55 -29.41 1.11
N PHE A 175 -9.09 -29.04 -0.06
CA PHE A 175 -9.74 -30.00 -0.96
C PHE A 175 -8.73 -30.92 -1.67
N ARG A 176 -7.56 -30.39 -2.04
CA ARG A 176 -6.53 -31.14 -2.76
C ARG A 176 -5.69 -32.03 -1.84
N SER A 177 -5.59 -31.68 -0.55
CA SER A 177 -4.74 -32.37 0.41
C SER A 177 -5.44 -32.51 1.77
N GLY A 178 -5.77 -33.75 2.13
CA GLY A 178 -6.43 -34.07 3.41
C GLY A 178 -5.59 -33.75 4.65
N ASP A 179 -4.26 -33.75 4.52
CA ASP A 179 -3.30 -33.51 5.62
C ASP A 179 -2.72 -32.08 5.61
N THR A 180 -3.43 -31.11 5.03
CA THR A 180 -2.94 -29.73 4.99
C THR A 180 -2.94 -29.04 6.36
N LYS A 181 -1.94 -28.20 6.58
CA LYS A 181 -1.89 -27.22 7.69
C LYS A 181 -2.48 -25.86 7.31
N ALA A 182 -3.06 -25.74 6.10
CA ALA A 182 -3.71 -24.52 5.66
C ALA A 182 -4.84 -24.12 6.64
N PRO A 183 -4.92 -22.84 7.03
CA PRO A 183 -6.01 -22.36 7.88
C PRO A 183 -7.38 -22.63 7.27
N LYS A 184 -8.30 -23.20 8.04
CA LYS A 184 -9.69 -23.36 7.64
C LYS A 184 -10.46 -22.07 7.91
N SER A 185 -11.36 -21.67 7.01
CA SER A 185 -12.21 -20.48 7.16
C SER A 185 -13.10 -20.53 8.42
N THR A 186 -13.37 -21.73 8.93
CA THR A 186 -14.13 -21.97 10.16
C THR A 186 -13.31 -21.79 11.44
N ASN A 187 -11.99 -21.67 11.37
CA ASN A 187 -11.12 -21.43 12.52
C ASN A 187 -10.42 -20.07 12.44
N CYS A 188 -11.12 -19.05 12.93
CA CYS A 188 -10.65 -17.66 12.86
C CYS A 188 -9.32 -17.43 13.58
N THR A 189 -9.04 -18.20 14.64
CA THR A 189 -7.89 -17.97 15.54
C THR A 189 -6.56 -18.40 14.93
N THR A 190 -6.57 -19.18 13.86
CA THR A 190 -5.35 -19.56 13.12
C THR A 190 -4.71 -18.34 12.46
N CYS A 191 -5.52 -17.39 11.97
CA CYS A 191 -5.04 -16.15 11.33
C CYS A 191 -5.12 -14.94 12.27
N HIS A 192 -6.11 -14.90 13.16
CA HIS A 192 -6.30 -13.80 14.11
C HIS A 192 -5.65 -14.12 15.45
N ILE A 193 -4.48 -13.53 15.69
CA ILE A 193 -3.73 -13.74 16.91
C ILE A 193 -4.15 -12.69 17.93
N ALA A 194 -4.81 -13.12 19.00
CA ALA A 194 -5.17 -12.26 20.12
C ALA A 194 -3.92 -11.58 20.70
N PRO A 195 -4.00 -10.30 21.14
CA PRO A 195 -2.90 -9.68 21.87
C PRO A 195 -2.58 -10.51 23.11
N LYS A 196 -1.31 -10.85 23.35
CA LYS A 196 -0.89 -11.56 24.57
C LYS A 196 -1.40 -10.79 25.79
N GLY A 197 -2.17 -11.43 26.66
CA GLY A 197 -2.64 -10.85 27.94
C GLY A 197 -4.14 -10.50 28.03
N LYS A 198 -4.96 -10.82 27.03
CA LYS A 198 -6.43 -10.82 27.15
C LYS A 198 -6.96 -12.23 26.90
N ARG A 199 -7.11 -13.02 27.97
CA ARG A 199 -8.01 -14.18 28.01
C ARG A 199 -9.22 -13.76 28.83
#